data_AF-A0A7V1K4I0-F1
#
_entry.id   AF-A0A7V1K4I0-F1
#
_cell.length_a   1.000
_cell.length_b   1.000
_cell.length_c   1.000
_cell.angle_alpha   90.00
_cell.angle_beta   90.00
_cell.angle_gamma   90.00
#
_symmetry.space_group_name_H-M   'P 1'
#
loop_
_entity.id
_entity.type
_entity.pdbx_description
1 polymer ?
#
loop_
_entity_poly.entity_id
_entity_poly.type
_entity_poly.pdbx_seq_one_letter_code
_entity_poly.pdbx_strand_id
1 'polypeptide(L)'
;MFSYEGEKRRKNSDLTFPEDEVKLAKTMMDELKTTMEFFHYLMNHRGESSLSMILLSSDDVKLDHLLPKWKRQSDVLFELDKENNVYVIICQSTDSHGGKLFAEILMSNIRLHGDTDTYCVVSEPETMRSSIQEVIFEMVEKYIDIKEDKKANQVFFTSGENTNIVYHTDKT
;
A
#
# COMPACT_ATOMS: atom_id res chain seq x y z
N MET A 1 -18.05 37.78 32.95
CA MET A 1 -18.04 37.97 31.49
C MET A 1 -16.59 38.03 31.07
N PHE A 2 -16.04 36.90 30.61
CA PHE A 2 -14.67 36.78 30.14
C PHE A 2 -14.71 36.36 28.66
N SER A 3 -13.94 37.10 27.87
CA SER A 3 -13.81 37.06 26.42
C SER A 3 -12.84 35.97 25.94
N TYR A 4 -13.17 35.39 24.77
CA TYR A 4 -12.30 34.93 23.68
C TYR A 4 -11.14 33.95 23.98
N GLU A 5 -11.18 32.76 23.35
CA GLU A 5 -10.45 32.42 22.11
C GLU A 5 -10.28 30.90 21.96
N GLY A 6 -10.48 30.39 20.75
CA GLY A 6 -10.23 28.99 20.43
C GLY A 6 -11.16 28.36 19.41
N GLU A 7 -11.66 29.13 18.44
CA GLU A 7 -12.04 28.57 17.14
C GLU A 7 -10.83 27.79 16.62
N LYS A 8 -10.83 26.45 16.80
CA LYS A 8 -10.01 25.55 16.00
C LYS A 8 -10.53 25.67 14.58
N ARG A 9 -10.01 26.67 13.88
CA ARG A 9 -10.04 26.80 12.43
C ARG A 9 -9.66 25.43 11.87
N ARG A 10 -10.67 24.70 11.38
CA ARG A 10 -10.47 23.67 10.37
C ARG A 10 -9.66 24.37 9.29
N LYS A 11 -8.40 23.95 9.11
CA LYS A 11 -7.64 24.31 7.92
C LYS A 11 -8.43 23.72 6.74
N ASN A 12 -9.33 24.50 6.17
CA ASN A 12 -9.56 24.51 4.73
C ASN A 12 -8.25 25.00 4.12
N SER A 13 -7.22 24.15 4.09
CA SER A 13 -6.23 24.26 3.03
C SER A 13 -6.94 23.76 1.79
N ASP A 14 -6.90 24.53 0.71
CA ASP A 14 -7.43 24.12 -0.59
C ASP A 14 -7.08 22.65 -0.85
N LEU A 15 -8.11 21.80 -0.91
CA LEU A 15 -8.01 20.37 -1.23
C LEU A 15 -7.53 20.28 -2.68
N THR A 16 -6.22 20.40 -2.84
CA THR A 16 -5.53 20.27 -4.12
C THR A 16 -4.83 18.93 -4.07
N PHE A 17 -5.33 18.00 -4.87
CA PHE A 17 -4.71 16.69 -5.05
C PHE A 17 -3.60 16.83 -6.09
N PRO A 18 -2.36 16.42 -5.77
CA PRO A 18 -1.28 16.36 -6.76
C PRO A 18 -1.70 15.57 -8.01
N GLU A 19 -1.24 15.98 -9.18
CA GLU A 19 -1.60 15.31 -10.44
C GLU A 19 -1.19 13.83 -10.43
N ASP A 20 -0.04 13.52 -9.81
CA ASP A 20 0.49 12.17 -9.68
C ASP A 20 -0.41 11.28 -8.80
N GLU A 21 -1.05 11.86 -7.76
CA GLU A 21 -2.04 11.17 -6.93
C GLU A 21 -3.25 10.74 -7.75
N VAL A 22 -3.81 11.68 -8.49
CA VAL A 22 -5.00 11.44 -9.31
C VAL A 22 -4.70 10.41 -10.39
N LYS A 23 -3.53 10.47 -11.04
CA LYS A 23 -3.12 9.51 -12.07
C LYS A 23 -2.90 8.11 -11.51
N LEU A 24 -2.23 7.98 -10.36
CA LEU A 24 -1.99 6.68 -9.73
C LEU A 24 -3.31 6.06 -9.26
N ALA A 25 -4.17 6.84 -8.59
CA ALA A 25 -5.50 6.39 -8.16
C ALA A 25 -6.36 5.95 -9.34
N LYS A 26 -6.38 6.73 -10.44
CA LYS A 26 -7.07 6.34 -11.66
C LYS A 26 -6.55 5.01 -12.20
N THR A 27 -5.23 4.84 -12.29
CA THR A 27 -4.62 3.63 -12.82
C THR A 27 -4.92 2.41 -11.95
N MET A 28 -4.81 2.54 -10.63
CA MET A 28 -5.21 1.49 -9.69
C MET A 28 -6.70 1.16 -9.81
N MET A 29 -7.57 2.15 -9.97
CA MET A 29 -9.00 1.91 -10.19
C MET A 29 -9.27 1.15 -11.48
N ASP A 30 -8.62 1.53 -12.58
CA ASP A 30 -8.81 0.91 -13.89
C ASP A 30 -8.30 -0.55 -13.90
N GLU A 31 -7.13 -0.80 -13.32
CA GLU A 31 -6.47 -2.12 -13.35
C GLU A 31 -7.01 -3.10 -12.29
N LEU A 32 -7.36 -2.61 -11.10
CA LEU A 32 -7.63 -3.49 -9.96
C LEU A 32 -9.12 -3.76 -9.74
N LYS A 33 -10.00 -2.84 -10.13
CA LYS A 33 -11.42 -2.86 -9.71
C LYS A 33 -12.10 -4.20 -10.02
N THR A 34 -12.05 -4.67 -11.27
CA THR A 34 -12.72 -5.92 -11.67
C THR A 34 -12.10 -7.14 -10.97
N THR A 35 -10.79 -7.16 -10.78
CA THR A 35 -10.09 -8.24 -10.07
C THR A 35 -10.51 -8.28 -8.60
N MET A 36 -10.60 -7.12 -7.96
CA MET A 36 -11.05 -6.97 -6.59
C MET A 36 -12.52 -7.39 -6.43
N GLU A 37 -13.41 -6.94 -7.33
CA GLU A 37 -14.82 -7.37 -7.35
C GLU A 37 -14.94 -8.90 -7.47
N PHE A 38 -14.11 -9.51 -8.32
CA PHE A 38 -14.06 -10.96 -8.47
C PHE A 38 -13.56 -11.67 -7.21
N PHE A 39 -12.52 -11.17 -6.56
CA PHE A 39 -12.06 -11.73 -5.29
C PHE A 39 -13.07 -11.59 -4.17
N HIS A 40 -13.70 -10.42 -4.02
CA HIS A 40 -14.79 -10.24 -3.07
C HIS A 40 -15.92 -11.26 -3.32
N TYR A 41 -16.30 -11.48 -4.58
CA TYR A 41 -17.27 -12.51 -4.93
C TYR A 41 -16.80 -13.91 -4.49
N LEU A 42 -15.60 -14.34 -4.89
CA LEU A 42 -15.08 -15.67 -4.57
C LEU A 42 -14.96 -15.90 -3.06
N MET A 43 -14.46 -14.91 -2.33
CA MET A 43 -14.26 -14.95 -0.89
C MET A 43 -15.60 -15.08 -0.14
N ASN A 44 -16.58 -14.26 -0.50
CA ASN A 44 -17.93 -14.34 0.06
C ASN A 44 -18.60 -15.70 -0.17
N HIS A 45 -18.30 -16.37 -1.30
CA HIS A 45 -18.88 -17.67 -1.63
C HIS A 45 -18.12 -18.85 -1.01
N ARG A 46 -16.82 -18.70 -0.71
CA ARG A 46 -15.96 -19.78 -0.20
C ARG A 46 -15.73 -19.73 1.30
N GLY A 47 -16.20 -18.67 1.98
CA GLY A 47 -16.00 -18.48 3.42
C GLY A 47 -14.56 -18.09 3.79
N GLU A 48 -13.77 -17.63 2.81
CA GLU A 48 -12.46 -17.03 3.05
C GLU A 48 -12.65 -15.53 3.30
N SER A 49 -11.98 -14.98 4.32
CA SER A 49 -12.32 -13.64 4.82
C SER A 49 -11.22 -12.59 4.66
N SER A 50 -10.00 -12.96 4.27
CA SER A 50 -8.87 -12.03 4.22
C SER A 50 -8.20 -11.92 2.85
N LEU A 51 -8.01 -10.68 2.44
CA LEU A 51 -7.33 -10.26 1.23
C LEU A 51 -6.33 -9.19 1.67
N SER A 52 -5.11 -9.22 1.15
CA SER A 52 -4.15 -8.15 1.37
C SER A 52 -3.67 -7.59 0.04
N MET A 53 -3.47 -6.29 -0.03
CA MET A 53 -2.84 -5.62 -1.16
C MET A 53 -1.53 -4.99 -0.71
N ILE A 54 -0.48 -5.17 -1.51
CA ILE A 54 0.86 -4.63 -1.25
C ILE A 54 1.20 -3.73 -2.42
N LEU A 55 1.16 -2.41 -2.21
CA LEU A 55 1.63 -1.40 -3.15
C LEU A 55 3.11 -1.13 -2.85
N LEU A 56 3.96 -1.25 -3.86
CA LEU A 56 5.39 -1.05 -3.71
C LEU A 56 6.02 -0.32 -4.88
N SER A 57 7.10 0.41 -4.59
CA SER A 57 8.02 0.93 -5.60
C SER A 57 9.45 0.90 -5.07
N SER A 58 10.43 0.80 -5.96
CA SER A 58 11.84 0.91 -5.62
C SER A 58 12.58 1.68 -6.69
N ASP A 59 13.53 2.52 -6.29
CA ASP A 59 14.46 3.12 -7.24
C ASP A 59 15.49 2.06 -7.68
N ASP A 60 16.01 2.19 -8.91
CA ASP A 60 17.16 1.44 -9.46
C ASP A 60 17.12 -0.11 -9.40
N VAL A 61 15.95 -0.70 -9.15
CA VAL A 61 15.75 -2.16 -9.09
C VAL A 61 14.72 -2.60 -10.12
N LYS A 62 15.01 -3.67 -10.88
CA LYS A 62 14.10 -4.22 -11.90
C LYS A 62 13.00 -5.09 -11.28
N LEU A 63 11.98 -4.44 -10.69
CA LEU A 63 10.89 -5.14 -10.00
C LEU A 63 10.07 -6.02 -10.94
N ASP A 64 9.90 -5.61 -12.20
CA ASP A 64 9.27 -6.39 -13.27
C ASP A 64 9.85 -7.81 -13.42
N HIS A 65 11.16 -7.98 -13.17
CA HIS A 65 11.83 -9.28 -13.27
C HIS A 65 11.90 -10.06 -11.95
N LEU A 66 11.70 -9.39 -10.82
CA LEU A 66 11.91 -9.95 -9.48
C LEU A 66 10.58 -10.38 -8.85
N LEU A 67 9.57 -9.51 -8.88
CA LEU A 67 8.27 -9.77 -8.25
C LEU A 67 7.56 -11.01 -8.80
N PRO A 68 7.59 -11.32 -10.12
CA PRO A 68 7.00 -12.56 -10.62
C PRO A 68 7.62 -13.83 -10.05
N LYS A 69 8.88 -13.78 -9.60
CA LYS A 69 9.61 -14.91 -9.01
C LYS A 69 9.35 -15.07 -7.51
N TRP A 70 9.03 -13.97 -6.83
CA TRP A 70 8.86 -13.95 -5.37
C TRP A 70 7.41 -14.03 -4.93
N LYS A 71 6.47 -13.61 -5.77
CA LYS A 71 5.03 -13.77 -5.51
C LYS A 71 4.63 -15.25 -5.49
N ARG A 72 3.56 -15.58 -4.76
CA ARG A 72 2.96 -16.91 -4.81
C ARG A 72 2.21 -17.09 -6.12
N GLN A 73 1.89 -18.34 -6.45
CA GLN A 73 1.10 -18.66 -7.65
C GLN A 73 -0.32 -18.07 -7.57
N SER A 74 -0.91 -18.02 -6.38
CA SER A 74 -2.23 -17.43 -6.10
C SER A 74 -2.25 -15.91 -6.20
N ASP A 75 -1.10 -15.25 -6.06
CA ASP A 75 -1.06 -13.79 -5.99
C ASP A 75 -1.14 -13.19 -7.38
N VAL A 76 -1.84 -12.06 -7.49
CA VAL A 76 -1.98 -11.32 -8.75
C VAL A 76 -1.10 -10.08 -8.68
N LEU A 77 -0.22 -9.91 -9.66
CA LEU A 77 0.71 -8.79 -9.75
C LEU A 77 0.27 -7.86 -10.89
N PHE A 78 0.21 -6.57 -10.61
CA PHE A 78 -0.06 -5.51 -11.59
C PHE A 78 1.12 -4.54 -11.64
N GLU A 79 1.55 -4.19 -12.86
CA GLU A 79 2.43 -3.06 -13.13
C GLU A 79 1.54 -1.82 -13.27
N LEU A 80 1.66 -0.88 -12.34
CA LEU A 80 0.81 0.32 -12.31
C LEU A 80 1.50 1.50 -13.01
N ASP A 81 2.80 1.64 -12.80
CA ASP A 81 3.60 2.67 -13.43
C ASP A 81 5.01 2.15 -13.66
N LYS A 82 5.31 1.85 -14.92
CA LYS A 82 6.62 1.33 -15.32
C LYS A 82 7.73 2.36 -15.16
N GLU A 83 7.45 3.62 -15.43
CA GLU A 83 8.45 4.69 -15.39
C GLU A 83 8.90 4.94 -13.95
N ASN A 84 7.96 4.89 -13.01
CA ASN A 84 8.22 5.05 -11.58
C ASN A 84 8.38 3.72 -10.83
N ASN A 85 8.44 2.59 -11.55
CA ASN A 85 8.63 1.25 -11.01
C ASN A 85 7.64 0.90 -9.88
N VAL A 86 6.35 1.21 -10.09
CA VAL A 86 5.27 1.03 -9.12
C VAL A 86 4.44 -0.20 -9.48
N TYR A 87 4.23 -1.07 -8.50
CA TYR A 87 3.51 -2.33 -8.63
C TYR A 87 2.57 -2.54 -7.47
N VAL A 88 1.51 -3.31 -7.70
CA VAL A 88 0.68 -3.84 -6.62
C VAL A 88 0.55 -5.34 -6.72
N ILE A 89 0.60 -6.00 -5.57
CA ILE A 89 0.34 -7.44 -5.43
C ILE A 89 -0.93 -7.62 -4.62
N ILE A 90 -1.89 -8.36 -5.16
CA ILE A 90 -3.09 -8.82 -4.46
C ILE A 90 -2.84 -10.24 -3.97
N CYS A 91 -2.83 -10.41 -2.64
CA CYS A 91 -2.59 -11.65 -1.93
C CYS A 91 -3.92 -12.24 -1.46
N GLN A 92 -4.31 -13.38 -2.02
CA GLN A 92 -5.50 -14.13 -1.59
C GLN A 92 -5.26 -14.81 -0.23
N SER A 93 -6.33 -14.98 0.55
CA SER A 93 -6.32 -15.71 1.83
C SER A 93 -5.23 -15.21 2.79
N THR A 94 -4.99 -13.90 2.79
CA THR A 94 -3.87 -13.26 3.50
C THR A 94 -4.41 -12.10 4.34
N ASP A 95 -4.26 -12.22 5.66
CA ASP A 95 -4.58 -11.16 6.62
C ASP A 95 -3.46 -10.11 6.70
N SER A 96 -3.69 -9.03 7.43
CA SER A 96 -2.71 -7.95 7.62
C SER A 96 -1.37 -8.44 8.16
N HIS A 97 -1.36 -9.45 9.04
CA HIS A 97 -0.11 -10.02 9.56
C HIS A 97 0.66 -10.77 8.47
N GLY A 98 0.00 -11.63 7.70
CA GLY A 98 0.60 -12.32 6.57
C GLY A 98 1.05 -11.34 5.48
N GLY A 99 0.26 -10.30 5.22
CA GLY A 99 0.59 -9.22 4.29
C GLY A 99 1.83 -8.46 4.73
N LYS A 100 1.95 -8.14 6.03
CA LYS A 100 3.14 -7.52 6.63
C LYS A 100 4.39 -8.36 6.40
N LEU A 101 4.36 -9.62 6.82
CA LEU A 101 5.51 -10.51 6.73
C LEU A 101 5.95 -10.68 5.27
N PHE A 102 4.99 -10.80 4.36
CA PHE A 102 5.32 -10.92 2.95
C PHE A 102 5.93 -9.63 2.39
N ALA A 103 5.40 -8.46 2.74
CA ALA A 103 6.00 -7.18 2.38
C ALA A 103 7.43 -7.04 2.93
N GLU A 104 7.69 -7.41 4.19
CA GLU A 104 9.02 -7.38 4.80
C GLU A 104 10.02 -8.32 4.08
N ILE A 105 9.56 -9.49 3.64
CA ILE A 105 10.35 -10.42 2.82
C ILE A 105 10.68 -9.79 1.46
N LEU A 106 9.69 -9.20 0.79
CA LEU A 106 9.90 -8.53 -0.50
C LEU A 106 10.93 -7.40 -0.37
N MET A 107 10.77 -6.54 0.64
CA MET A 107 11.71 -5.46 0.92
C MET A 107 13.11 -5.96 1.25
N SER A 108 13.23 -7.03 2.03
CA SER A 108 14.53 -7.64 2.33
C SER A 108 15.21 -8.18 1.08
N ASN A 109 14.45 -8.80 0.18
CA ASN A 109 14.98 -9.28 -1.09
C ASN A 109 15.40 -8.12 -2.00
N ILE A 110 14.63 -7.03 -2.06
CA ILE A 110 14.98 -5.82 -2.82
C ILE A 110 16.32 -5.26 -2.31
N ARG A 111 16.49 -5.14 -0.99
CA ARG A 111 17.75 -4.67 -0.38
C ARG A 111 18.97 -5.52 -0.72
N LEU A 112 18.79 -6.83 -0.92
CA LEU A 112 19.88 -7.71 -1.37
C LEU A 112 20.31 -7.44 -2.82
N HIS A 113 19.45 -6.79 -3.61
CA HIS A 113 19.73 -6.40 -4.99
C HIS A 113 20.22 -4.96 -5.15
N GLY A 114 20.21 -4.15 -4.08
CA GLY A 114 20.74 -2.79 -4.06
C GLY A 114 20.33 -2.05 -2.78
N ASP A 115 21.12 -1.04 -2.40
CA ASP A 115 20.74 -0.11 -1.32
C ASP A 115 19.93 1.03 -1.93
N THR A 116 18.64 0.79 -2.13
CA THR A 116 17.72 1.69 -2.84
C THR A 116 16.53 2.07 -1.98
N ASP A 117 15.98 3.25 -2.21
CA ASP A 117 14.76 3.69 -1.53
C ASP A 117 13.58 2.86 -2.04
N THR A 118 13.03 2.04 -1.14
CA THR A 118 11.82 1.25 -1.40
C THR A 118 10.66 1.79 -0.56
N TYR A 119 9.54 2.10 -1.21
CA TYR A 119 8.31 2.55 -0.56
C TYR A 119 7.28 1.44 -0.61
N CYS A 120 6.64 1.13 0.52
CA CYS A 120 5.74 -0.01 0.64
C CYS A 120 4.53 0.33 1.51
N VAL A 121 3.34 0.11 0.96
CA VAL A 121 2.05 0.25 1.65
C VAL A 121 1.29 -1.06 1.56
N VAL A 122 0.78 -1.54 2.70
CA VAL A 122 -0.05 -2.72 2.82
C VAL A 122 -1.45 -2.28 3.23
N SER A 123 -2.46 -2.82 2.56
CA SER A 123 -3.85 -2.69 2.97
C SER A 123 -4.45 -4.07 3.12
N GLU A 124 -5.19 -4.28 4.21
CA GLU A 124 -6.11 -5.41 4.34
C GLU A 124 -7.53 -4.82 4.22
N PRO A 125 -8.18 -4.92 3.06
CA PRO A 125 -9.56 -4.51 2.92
C PRO A 125 -10.40 -5.29 3.92
N GLU A 126 -11.03 -4.60 4.88
CA GLU A 126 -12.09 -5.22 5.66
C GLU A 126 -13.21 -5.58 4.67
N THR A 127 -13.34 -6.87 4.39
CA THR A 127 -14.16 -7.45 3.30
C THR A 127 -15.64 -7.03 3.30
N MET A 128 -16.10 -6.34 4.35
CA MET A 128 -17.47 -5.87 4.53
C MET A 128 -17.63 -4.40 4.92
N ARG A 129 -16.56 -3.61 5.11
CA ARG A 129 -16.69 -2.23 5.61
C ARG A 129 -16.27 -1.15 4.62
N SER A 130 -15.26 -1.43 3.81
CA SER A 130 -14.73 -0.44 2.86
C SER A 130 -15.07 -0.84 1.43
N SER A 131 -15.47 0.13 0.62
CA SER A 131 -15.56 -0.05 -0.83
C SER A 131 -14.16 -0.22 -1.43
N ILE A 132 -14.05 -0.93 -2.56
CA ILE A 132 -12.78 -1.08 -3.31
C ILE A 132 -12.18 0.30 -3.63
N GLN A 133 -13.03 1.29 -3.92
CA GLN A 133 -12.61 2.65 -4.19
C GLN A 133 -11.94 3.30 -2.97
N GLU A 134 -12.55 3.19 -1.79
CA GLU A 134 -11.97 3.74 -0.55
C GLU A 134 -10.62 3.09 -0.24
N VAL A 135 -10.52 1.76 -0.36
CA VAL A 135 -9.26 1.03 -0.17
C VAL A 135 -8.16 1.56 -1.10
N ILE A 136 -8.47 1.72 -2.40
CA ILE A 136 -7.50 2.22 -3.37
C ILE A 136 -7.08 3.66 -3.02
N PHE A 137 -8.02 4.52 -2.64
CA PHE A 137 -7.71 5.90 -2.28
C PHE A 137 -6.85 5.98 -1.02
N GLU A 138 -7.16 5.24 0.04
CA GLU A 138 -6.34 5.20 1.25
C GLU A 138 -4.93 4.68 0.97
N MET A 139 -4.77 3.69 0.07
CA MET A 139 -3.45 3.19 -0.32
C MET A 139 -2.63 4.24 -1.07
N VAL A 140 -3.26 4.96 -2.00
CA VAL A 140 -2.58 5.98 -2.80
C VAL A 140 -2.20 7.18 -1.93
N GLU A 141 -3.12 7.70 -1.12
CA GLU A 141 -2.87 8.79 -0.17
C GLU A 141 -1.69 8.42 0.74
N LYS A 142 -1.73 7.22 1.33
CA LYS A 142 -0.65 6.76 2.20
C LYS A 142 0.68 6.60 1.47
N TYR A 143 0.68 6.11 0.22
CA TYR A 143 1.89 5.93 -0.57
C TYR A 143 2.55 7.27 -0.91
N ILE A 144 1.74 8.28 -1.23
CA ILE A 144 2.24 9.62 -1.55
C ILE A 144 2.78 10.29 -0.30
N ASP A 145 2.05 10.23 0.81
CA ASP A 145 2.51 10.74 2.11
C ASP A 145 3.90 10.20 2.47
N ILE A 146 4.12 8.88 2.37
CA ILE A 146 5.42 8.29 2.73
C ILE A 146 6.52 8.65 1.72
N LYS A 147 6.18 8.89 0.45
CA LYS A 147 7.13 9.29 -0.58
C LYS A 147 7.55 10.75 -0.42
N GLU A 148 6.60 11.64 -0.16
CA GLU A 148 6.86 13.06 0.13
C GLU A 148 7.68 13.23 1.42
N ASP A 149 7.35 12.44 2.46
CA ASP A 149 8.09 12.42 3.73
C ASP A 149 9.45 11.68 3.64
N LYS A 150 9.77 11.05 2.50
CA LYS A 150 10.97 10.20 2.30
C LYS A 150 11.11 9.09 3.34
N LYS A 151 9.98 8.52 3.76
CA LYS A 151 9.91 7.38 4.68
C LYS A 151 10.08 6.06 3.90
N ALA A 152 11.28 5.86 3.37
CA ALA A 152 11.63 4.65 2.65
C ALA A 152 12.01 3.49 3.60
N ASN A 153 12.12 2.30 3.02
CA ASN A 153 12.69 1.09 3.63
C ASN A 153 11.93 0.55 4.85
N GLN A 154 10.65 0.88 4.94
CA GLN A 154 9.70 0.38 5.95
C GLN A 154 8.35 0.01 5.31
N VAL A 155 7.60 -0.87 5.98
CA VAL A 155 6.24 -1.26 5.58
C VAL A 155 5.23 -0.39 6.33
N PHE A 156 4.33 0.28 5.59
CA PHE A 156 3.25 1.11 6.14
C PHE A 156 1.88 0.47 5.91
N PHE A 157 0.91 0.79 6.76
CA PHE A 157 -0.48 0.32 6.64
C PHE A 157 -1.45 1.47 6.36
N THR A 158 -2.55 1.20 5.65
CA THR A 158 -3.61 2.19 5.38
C THR A 158 -4.49 2.46 6.60
N SER A 159 -4.89 1.41 7.32
CA SER A 159 -5.65 1.53 8.56
C SER A 159 -4.70 1.69 9.76
N GLY A 160 -5.06 2.60 10.67
CA GLY A 160 -4.18 3.14 11.69
C GLY A 160 -3.55 2.12 12.62
N GLU A 161 -2.29 1.81 12.38
CA GLU A 161 -1.31 1.72 13.44
C GLU A 161 -0.14 2.66 13.14
N ASN A 162 -0.15 3.82 13.80
CA ASN A 162 1.07 4.53 14.18
C ASN A 162 1.83 3.70 15.25
N THR A 163 2.08 2.42 15.01
CA THR A 163 3.06 1.66 15.79
C THR A 163 4.36 1.72 15.00
N ASN A 164 5.09 2.82 15.21
CA ASN A 164 6.54 2.85 15.03
C ASN A 164 7.15 1.77 15.94
N ILE A 165 7.11 0.51 15.53
CA ILE A 165 7.99 -0.50 16.09
C ILE A 165 9.23 -0.49 15.20
N VAL A 166 10.10 0.48 15.48
CA VAL A 166 11.48 0.46 15.02
C VAL A 166 12.14 -0.71 15.75
N TYR A 167 12.30 -1.84 15.07
CA TYR A 167 13.25 -2.84 15.52
C TYR A 167 14.64 -2.30 15.20
N HIS A 168 15.33 -1.79 16.22
CA HIS A 168 16.78 -1.69 16.17
C HIS A 168 17.33 -3.11 15.98
N THR A 169 17.79 -3.43 14.77
CA THR A 169 18.72 -4.54 14.60
C THR A 169 20.02 -4.11 15.25
N ASP A 170 20.23 -4.53 16.49
CA ASP A 170 21.53 -4.45 17.13
C ASP A 170 22.55 -5.21 16.25
N LYS A 171 23.58 -4.48 15.84
CA LYS A 171 24.79 -5.08 15.29
C LYS A 171 25.49 -5.85 16.40
N THR A 172 25.68 -7.15 16.20
CA THR A 172 26.85 -7.91 16.66
C THR A 172 27.12 -9.04 15.68
#